data_AF-A0A441TMJ3-F1
#
_entry.id   AF-A0A441TMJ3-F1
#
_cell.length_a   1.000
_cell.length_b   1.000
_cell.length_c   1.000
_cell.angle_alpha   90.00
_cell.angle_beta   90.00
_cell.angle_gamma   90.00
#
_symmetry.space_group_name_H-M   'P 1'
#
loop_
_entity.id
_entity.type
_entity.pdbx_description
1 polymer ?
#
loop_
_entity_poly.entity_id
_entity_poly.type
_entity_poly.pdbx_seq_one_letter_code
_entity_poly.pdbx_strand_id
1 'polypeptide(L)'
;RLIGQRQVIGKSVREALPELEGQGFYELLDQVYATGEPYIGQGVKVALRNKADEPVEERILDFVYQPIKADDGRITAIFVEGT
;
A
#
# COMPACT_ATOMS: atom_id res chain seq x y z
N ARG A 1 6.96 10.15 2.68
CA ARG A 1 6.59 9.99 1.24
C ARG A 1 6.76 8.54 0.82
N LEU A 2 5.65 7.81 0.66
CA LEU A 2 5.61 6.36 0.43
C LEU A 2 6.17 5.89 -0.93
N ILE A 3 5.78 6.57 -2.02
CA ILE A 3 6.09 6.13 -3.40
C ILE A 3 7.26 6.87 -4.08
N GLY A 4 7.90 7.82 -3.39
CA GLY A 4 9.04 8.57 -3.94
C GLY A 4 8.75 9.25 -5.30
N GLN A 5 9.69 9.11 -6.23
CA GLN A 5 9.60 9.54 -7.65
C GLN A 5 9.43 8.35 -8.61
N ARG A 6 8.90 7.22 -8.13
CA ARG A 6 8.83 5.98 -8.91
C ARG A 6 7.73 6.08 -9.98
N GLN A 7 7.99 5.51 -11.16
CA GLN A 7 6.95 5.28 -12.16
C GLN A 7 6.15 4.03 -11.78
N VAL A 8 4.97 4.25 -11.21
CA VAL A 8 4.10 3.21 -10.64
C VAL A 8 2.82 2.98 -11.45
N ILE A 9 2.47 3.88 -12.35
CA ILE A 9 1.25 3.76 -13.16
C ILE A 9 1.37 2.56 -14.10
N GLY A 10 0.31 1.74 -14.15
CA GLY A 10 0.24 0.52 -14.96
C GLY A 10 0.96 -0.69 -14.36
N LYS A 11 1.57 -0.55 -13.17
CA LYS A 11 2.20 -1.66 -12.45
C LYS A 11 1.31 -2.15 -11.33
N SER A 12 1.42 -3.43 -11.01
CA SER A 12 0.90 -3.97 -9.76
C SER A 12 1.65 -3.39 -8.55
N VAL A 13 1.05 -3.44 -7.37
CA VAL A 13 1.71 -3.00 -6.13
C VAL A 13 2.98 -3.82 -5.87
N ARG A 14 2.98 -5.11 -6.24
CA ARG A 14 4.14 -6.00 -6.12
C ARG A 14 5.31 -5.56 -6.99
N GLU A 15 5.05 -5.02 -8.17
CA GLU A 15 6.08 -4.46 -9.06
C GLU A 15 6.51 -3.05 -8.65
N ALA A 16 5.59 -2.25 -8.09
CA ALA A 16 5.85 -0.87 -7.69
C ALA A 16 6.56 -0.74 -6.33
N LEU A 17 6.32 -1.70 -5.42
CA LEU A 17 6.77 -1.74 -4.03
C LEU A 17 7.26 -3.15 -3.63
N PRO A 18 8.19 -3.78 -4.37
CA PRO A 18 8.55 -5.18 -4.14
C PRO A 18 9.11 -5.42 -2.73
N GLU A 19 9.61 -4.39 -2.05
CA GLU A 19 10.14 -4.48 -0.68
C GLU A 19 9.09 -4.92 0.32
N LEU A 20 7.80 -4.68 0.05
CA LEU A 20 6.69 -5.09 0.92
C LEU A 20 6.46 -6.60 0.95
N GLU A 21 7.15 -7.37 0.10
CA GLU A 21 7.08 -8.83 0.10
C GLU A 21 7.48 -9.40 1.46
N GLY A 22 6.65 -10.33 1.96
CA GLY A 22 6.84 -10.95 3.27
C GLY A 22 6.52 -10.05 4.47
N GLN A 23 6.13 -8.78 4.26
CA GLN A 23 5.77 -7.86 5.35
C GLN A 23 4.26 -7.84 5.65
N GLY A 24 3.42 -8.51 4.84
CA GLY A 24 1.97 -8.63 5.08
C GLY A 24 1.10 -7.54 4.44
N PHE A 25 1.70 -6.53 3.80
CA PHE A 25 0.95 -5.40 3.25
C PHE A 25 0.15 -5.73 1.98
N TYR A 26 0.57 -6.74 1.21
CA TYR A 26 -0.20 -7.20 0.06
C TYR A 26 -1.47 -7.91 0.51
N GLU A 27 -1.35 -8.75 1.53
CA GLU A 27 -2.45 -9.50 2.12
C GLU A 27 -3.48 -8.56 2.75
N LEU A 28 -3.04 -7.46 3.37
CA LEU A 28 -3.92 -6.40 3.85
C LEU A 28 -4.69 -5.72 2.71
N LEU A 29 -4.06 -5.44 1.57
CA LEU A 29 -4.75 -4.89 0.39
C LEU A 29 -5.78 -5.89 -0.15
N ASP A 30 -5.42 -7.16 -0.25
CA ASP A 30 -6.30 -8.22 -0.72
C ASP A 30 -7.51 -8.37 0.21
N GLN A 31 -7.29 -8.29 1.53
CA GLN A 31 -8.37 -8.32 2.52
C GLN A 31 -9.31 -7.12 2.37
N VAL A 32 -8.78 -5.89 2.29
CA VAL A 32 -9.59 -4.67 2.10
C VAL A 32 -10.39 -4.75 0.80
N TYR A 33 -9.80 -5.27 -0.27
CA TYR A 33 -10.49 -5.47 -1.55
C TYR A 33 -11.59 -6.54 -1.48
N ALA A 34 -11.36 -7.62 -0.72
CA ALA A 34 -12.32 -8.71 -0.60
C ALA A 34 -13.50 -8.38 0.33
N THR A 35 -13.25 -7.66 1.42
CA THR A 35 -14.26 -7.38 2.45
C THR A 35 -14.92 -6.01 2.29
N GLY A 36 -14.20 -5.04 1.72
CA GLY A 36 -14.64 -3.65 1.69
C GLY A 36 -14.58 -2.95 3.03
N GLU A 37 -13.87 -3.54 4.00
CA GLU A 37 -13.57 -2.96 5.30
C GLU A 37 -12.22 -2.21 5.23
N PRO A 38 -12.16 -0.95 5.67
CA PRO A 38 -10.91 -0.20 5.67
C PRO A 38 -9.91 -0.77 6.68
N TYR A 39 -8.63 -0.59 6.39
CA TYR A 39 -7.55 -0.89 7.34
C TYR A 39 -6.83 0.41 7.74
N ILE A 40 -6.61 0.59 9.03
CA ILE A 40 -5.86 1.73 9.58
C ILE A 40 -4.65 1.17 10.32
N GLY A 41 -3.45 1.46 9.81
CA GLY A 41 -2.19 1.18 10.46
C GLY A 41 -1.70 2.42 11.20
N GLN A 42 -1.36 2.27 12.48
CA GLN A 42 -0.73 3.32 13.29
C GLN A 42 0.61 2.84 13.83
N GLY A 43 1.65 3.65 13.68
CA GLY A 43 3.00 3.34 14.14
C GLY A 43 3.58 2.06 13.53
N VAL A 44 3.17 1.71 12.30
CA VAL A 44 3.55 0.45 11.67
C VAL A 44 4.96 0.55 11.12
N LYS A 45 5.82 -0.41 11.51
CA LYS A 45 7.15 -0.56 10.94
C LYS A 45 7.04 -1.14 9.53
N VAL A 46 7.74 -0.52 8.59
CA VAL A 46 7.84 -0.99 7.22
C VAL A 46 9.25 -0.80 6.71
N ALA A 47 9.74 -1.75 5.93
CA ALA A 47 10.98 -1.62 5.20
C ALA A 47 10.68 -1.17 3.75
N LEU A 48 11.15 0.01 3.36
CA LEU A 48 10.92 0.61 2.03
C LEU A 48 12.18 1.30 1.50
N ARG A 49 12.36 1.33 0.17
CA ARG A 49 13.38 2.18 -0.49
C ARG A 49 12.74 3.26 -1.34
N ASN A 50 13.32 4.45 -1.41
CA ASN A 50 12.74 5.59 -2.15
C ASN A 50 12.88 5.42 -3.68
N LYS A 51 14.01 4.87 -4.16
CA LYS A 51 14.25 4.47 -5.56
C LYS A 51 14.77 3.03 -5.61
N ALA A 52 14.65 2.38 -6.76
CA ALA A 52 15.07 0.98 -6.93
C ALA A 52 16.55 0.74 -6.55
N ASP A 53 17.40 1.73 -6.80
CA ASP A 53 18.85 1.68 -6.61
C ASP A 53 19.30 2.14 -5.21
N GLU A 54 18.37 2.52 -4.35
CA GLU A 54 18.64 2.98 -2.99
C GLU A 54 18.45 1.82 -1.98
N PRO A 55 19.17 1.83 -0.84
CA PRO A 55 18.99 0.83 0.20
C PRO A 55 17.56 0.86 0.77
N VAL A 56 17.10 -0.29 1.22
CA VAL A 56 15.86 -0.41 1.99
C VAL A 56 16.08 0.19 3.37
N GLU A 57 15.20 1.07 3.79
CA GLU A 57 15.21 1.72 5.10
C GLU A 57 13.97 1.31 5.90
N GLU A 58 14.15 1.06 7.19
CA GLU A 58 13.03 0.92 8.11
C GLU A 58 12.42 2.27 8.42
N ARG A 59 11.10 2.35 8.35
CA ARG A 59 10.30 3.54 8.66
C ARG A 59 9.11 3.15 9.51
N ILE A 60 8.65 4.09 10.32
CA ILE A 60 7.41 3.99 11.07
C ILE A 60 6.41 4.91 10.39
N LEU A 61 5.28 4.36 9.95
CA LEU A 61 4.22 5.11 9.29
C LEU A 61 2.88 4.92 9.99
N ASP A 62 2.07 5.97 9.92
CA ASP A 62 0.63 5.86 9.98
C ASP A 62 0.09 5.80 8.55
N PHE A 63 -0.83 4.88 8.27
CA PHE A 63 -1.43 4.75 6.93
C PHE A 63 -2.86 4.21 6.98
N VAL A 64 -3.60 4.44 5.90
CA VAL A 64 -4.95 3.91 5.68
C VAL A 64 -5.06 3.25 4.31
N TYR A 65 -5.73 2.11 4.27
CA TYR A 65 -6.27 1.50 3.07
C TYR A 65 -7.79 1.66 3.07
N GLN A 66 -8.28 2.55 2.23
CA GLN A 66 -9.69 2.91 2.15
C GLN A 66 -10.29 2.37 0.83
N PRO A 67 -11.22 1.40 0.88
CA PRO A 67 -11.86 0.92 -0.33
C PRO A 67 -12.77 2.00 -0.92
N ILE A 68 -12.74 2.13 -2.24
CA ILE A 68 -13.64 2.96 -3.04
C ILE A 68 -14.68 2.03 -3.66
N LYS A 69 -15.95 2.27 -3.34
CA LYS A 69 -17.09 1.48 -3.80
C LYS A 69 -17.80 2.24 -4.91
N ALA A 70 -18.18 1.53 -5.97
CA ALA A 70 -19.08 2.05 -7.00
C ALA A 70 -20.54 2.03 -6.48
N ASP A 71 -21.44 2.62 -7.25
CA ASP A 71 -22.87 2.73 -6.91
C ASP A 71 -23.55 1.36 -6.73
N ASP A 72 -23.02 0.31 -7.37
CA ASP A 72 -23.50 -1.08 -7.23
C ASP A 72 -22.90 -1.82 -6.02
N GLY A 73 -22.13 -1.13 -5.18
CA GLY A 73 -21.50 -1.68 -3.99
C GLY A 73 -20.20 -2.46 -4.25
N ARG A 74 -19.79 -2.68 -5.51
CA ARG A 74 -18.52 -3.33 -5.82
C ARG A 74 -17.35 -2.41 -5.50
N ILE A 75 -16.28 -2.99 -4.98
CA ILE A 75 -15.02 -2.28 -4.71
C ILE A 75 -14.25 -2.17 -6.03
N THR A 76 -13.97 -0.95 -6.45
CA THR A 76 -13.31 -0.67 -7.75
C THR A 76 -11.86 -0.23 -7.58
N ALA A 77 -11.51 0.31 -6.42
CA ALA A 77 -10.17 0.78 -6.11
C ALA A 77 -9.94 0.80 -4.60
N ILE A 78 -8.67 0.92 -4.21
CA ILE A 78 -8.28 1.20 -2.82
C ILE A 78 -7.47 2.49 -2.84
N PHE A 79 -7.91 3.46 -2.05
CA PHE A 79 -7.15 4.66 -1.75
C PHE A 79 -6.14 4.36 -0.64
N VAL A 80 -4.91 4.80 -0.85
CA VAL A 80 -3.81 4.62 0.10
C VAL A 80 -3.24 5.98 0.46
N GLU A 81 -3.23 6.29 1.75
CA GLU A 81 -2.59 7.48 2.31
C GLU A 81 -1.74 7.06 3.50
N GLY A 82 -0.59 7.70 3.67
CA GLY A 82 0.21 7.54 4.88
C GLY A 82 1.30 8.59 4.97
N THR A 83 1.72 8.87 6.20
CA THR A 83 2.66 9.96 6.53
C THR A 83 4.09 9.44 6.67
#